data_AF-A0A3D0FTH4-F1
#
_entry.id   AF-A0A3D0FTH4-F1
#
_cell.length_a   1.000
_cell.length_b   1.000
_cell.length_c   1.000
_cell.angle_alpha   90.00
_cell.angle_beta   90.00
_cell.angle_gamma   90.00
#
_symmetry.space_group_name_H-M   'P 1'
#
loop_
_entity.id
_entity.type
_entity.pdbx_description
1 polymer ?
#
loop_
_entity_poly.entity_id
_entity_poly.type
_entity_poly.pdbx_seq_one_letter_code
_entity_poly.pdbx_strand_id
1 'polypeptide(L)'
;MFSKLVLILPSRNTTQFADIVFDGTFKDCSFDNCGFTRLTFQNATLTDTFFKGRSLKRIRFIDCQADKMTYAFLKNGKADMTGITLCPAPGGA
;
A
#
# COMPACT_ATOMS: atom_id res chain seq x y z
N MET A 1 3.75 -6.41 -16.00
CA MET A 1 2.29 -6.68 -15.97
C MET A 1 1.95 -7.37 -14.65
N PHE A 2 1.42 -6.63 -13.67
CA PHE A 2 0.64 -7.20 -12.57
C PHE A 2 -0.52 -6.24 -12.32
N SER A 3 -1.47 -6.26 -13.26
CA SER A 3 -2.70 -5.48 -13.17
C SER A 3 -3.63 -6.24 -12.23
N LYS A 4 -3.79 -5.74 -11.00
CA LYS A 4 -4.80 -6.14 -9.99
C LYS A 4 -4.44 -7.34 -9.10
N LEU A 5 -3.69 -7.06 -8.02
CA LEU A 5 -3.58 -7.98 -6.87
C LEU A 5 -4.75 -7.72 -5.90
N VAL A 6 -5.87 -8.41 -6.10
CA VAL A 6 -6.97 -8.45 -5.13
C VAL A 6 -6.80 -9.68 -4.25
N LEU A 7 -6.16 -9.53 -3.09
CA LEU A 7 -6.00 -10.59 -2.10
C LEU A 7 -7.29 -10.73 -1.26
N ILE A 8 -8.37 -11.23 -1.85
CA ILE A 8 -9.54 -11.68 -1.10
C ILE A 8 -9.40 -13.19 -0.89
N LEU A 9 -8.87 -13.60 0.26
CA LEU A 9 -8.86 -15.01 0.68
C LEU A 9 -9.98 -15.27 1.71
N PRO A 10 -10.60 -16.46 1.70
CA PRO A 10 -11.88 -16.73 2.36
C PRO A 10 -11.86 -16.61 3.90
N SER A 11 -13.05 -16.33 4.43
CA SER A 11 -13.42 -15.62 5.66
C SER A 11 -13.10 -16.26 7.03
N ARG A 12 -12.03 -17.03 7.23
CA ARG A 12 -11.72 -17.57 8.60
C ARG A 12 -10.29 -17.42 9.09
N ASN A 13 -9.34 -17.02 8.25
CA ASN A 13 -7.94 -16.83 8.67
C ASN A 13 -7.47 -15.41 8.35
N THR A 14 -6.89 -14.71 9.33
CA THR A 14 -6.22 -13.42 9.09
C THR A 14 -5.01 -13.67 8.18
N THR A 15 -5.00 -13.11 6.97
CA THR A 15 -3.84 -13.18 6.09
C THR A 15 -2.67 -12.42 6.73
N GLN A 16 -1.52 -13.09 6.88
CA GLN A 16 -0.31 -12.47 7.40
C GLN A 16 0.70 -12.28 6.28
N PHE A 17 1.14 -11.04 6.09
CA PHE A 17 2.29 -10.71 5.26
C PHE A 17 3.48 -10.50 6.18
N ALA A 18 4.44 -11.42 6.12
CA ALA A 18 5.67 -11.40 6.89
C ALA A 18 6.88 -11.48 5.93
N ASP A 19 7.85 -10.57 6.09
CA ASP A 19 9.13 -10.60 5.35
C ASP A 19 8.97 -10.51 3.82
N ILE A 20 8.00 -9.71 3.36
CA ILE A 20 7.71 -9.54 1.94
C ILE A 20 8.12 -8.15 1.48
N VAL A 21 8.65 -8.10 0.25
CA VAL A 21 8.91 -6.87 -0.50
C VAL A 21 8.01 -6.87 -1.73
N PHE A 22 7.22 -5.81 -1.88
CA PHE A 22 6.36 -5.57 -3.02
C PHE A 22 6.92 -4.41 -3.86
N ASP A 23 6.89 -4.55 -5.18
CA ASP A 23 7.25 -3.51 -6.13
C ASP A 23 6.22 -3.37 -7.26
N GLY A 24 6.29 -2.26 -8.01
CA GLY A 24 5.42 -1.99 -9.15
C GLY A 24 4.11 -1.25 -8.82
N THR A 25 3.13 -1.35 -9.72
CA THR A 25 1.90 -0.55 -9.64
C THR A 25 0.75 -1.32 -8.98
N PHE A 26 0.22 -0.75 -7.90
CA PHE A 26 -0.97 -1.20 -7.20
C PHE A 26 -2.11 -0.23 -7.49
N LYS A 27 -3.12 -0.71 -8.20
CA LYS A 27 -4.31 0.05 -8.54
C LYS A 27 -5.55 -0.68 -8.06
N ASP A 28 -6.48 0.03 -7.44
CA ASP A 28 -7.76 -0.52 -6.96
C ASP A 28 -7.57 -1.72 -6.01
N CYS A 29 -6.57 -1.64 -5.11
CA CYS A 29 -6.18 -2.73 -4.21
C CYS A 29 -6.67 -2.47 -2.78
N SER A 30 -7.10 -3.52 -2.08
CA SER A 30 -7.52 -3.43 -0.67
C SER A 30 -6.90 -4.56 0.14
N PHE A 31 -6.19 -4.20 1.20
CA PHE A 31 -5.62 -5.12 2.18
C PHE A 31 -6.49 -5.12 3.43
N ASP A 32 -7.59 -5.89 3.40
CA ASP A 32 -8.56 -5.97 4.49
C ASP A 32 -8.19 -7.08 5.49
N ASN A 33 -8.27 -6.79 6.79
CA ASN A 33 -8.02 -7.72 7.90
C ASN A 33 -6.67 -8.46 7.82
N CYS A 34 -5.66 -7.81 7.23
CA CYS A 34 -4.32 -8.36 7.09
C CYS A 34 -3.43 -7.98 8.28
N GLY A 35 -2.58 -8.91 8.70
CA GLY A 35 -1.45 -8.66 9.60
C GLY A 35 -0.20 -8.31 8.81
N PHE A 36 0.51 -7.26 9.21
CA PHE A 36 1.75 -6.83 8.55
C PHE A 36 2.94 -6.92 9.52
N THR A 37 3.94 -7.71 9.14
CA THR A 37 5.21 -7.85 9.87
C THR A 37 6.36 -7.67 8.89
N ARG A 38 7.16 -6.61 9.03
CA ARG A 38 8.31 -6.33 8.14
C ARG A 38 7.92 -6.27 6.64
N LEU A 39 6.71 -5.81 6.34
CA LEU A 39 6.25 -5.60 4.97
C LEU A 39 6.90 -4.34 4.39
N THR A 40 7.44 -4.43 3.19
CA THR A 40 8.05 -3.30 2.49
C THR A 40 7.41 -3.13 1.11
N PHE A 41 6.99 -1.92 0.77
CA PHE A 41 6.73 -1.50 -0.60
C PHE A 41 7.95 -0.71 -1.08
N GLN A 42 8.49 -1.07 -2.24
CA GLN A 42 9.63 -0.38 -2.85
C GLN A 42 9.31 -0.02 -4.30
N ASN A 43 9.71 1.17 -4.73
CA ASN A 43 9.54 1.65 -6.11
C ASN A 43 8.11 1.43 -6.62
N ALA A 44 7.14 1.60 -5.73
CA ALA A 44 5.76 1.22 -5.96
C ALA A 44 4.87 2.44 -6.20
N THR A 45 3.91 2.32 -7.11
CA THR A 45 2.87 3.33 -7.33
C THR A 45 1.56 2.83 -6.77
N LEU A 46 1.01 3.52 -5.76
CA LEU A 46 -0.20 3.15 -5.04
C LEU A 46 -1.35 4.10 -5.43
N THR A 47 -2.30 3.60 -6.21
CA THR A 47 -3.46 4.37 -6.67
C THR A 47 -4.73 3.66 -6.21
N ASP A 48 -5.67 4.40 -5.63
CA ASP A 48 -6.89 3.85 -5.03
C ASP A 48 -6.63 2.60 -4.18
N THR A 49 -5.58 2.64 -3.35
CA THR A 49 -5.10 1.48 -2.59
C THR A 49 -5.27 1.70 -1.09
N PHE A 50 -5.98 0.79 -0.43
CA PHE A 50 -6.37 0.94 0.98
C PHE A 50 -5.87 -0.20 1.85
N PHE A 51 -5.38 0.14 3.04
CA PHE A 51 -4.89 -0.80 4.03
C PHE A 51 -5.84 -0.80 5.24
N LYS A 52 -6.82 -1.69 5.26
CA LYS A 52 -7.80 -1.80 6.35
C LYS A 52 -7.37 -2.91 7.31
N GLY A 53 -6.30 -2.66 8.04
CA GLY A 53 -5.72 -3.56 9.03
C GLY A 53 -5.48 -2.89 10.39
N ARG A 54 -4.91 -3.63 11.34
CA ARG A 54 -4.75 -3.16 12.74
C ARG A 54 -3.73 -2.03 12.91
N SER A 55 -2.67 -1.98 12.10
CA SER A 55 -1.67 -0.90 12.17
C SER A 55 -0.82 -0.80 10.90
N LEU A 56 -0.60 0.43 10.42
CA LEU A 56 0.29 0.72 9.29
C LEU A 56 1.73 1.04 9.72
N LYS A 57 2.00 1.18 11.03
CA LYS A 57 3.29 1.62 11.57
C LYS A 57 4.48 0.69 11.27
N ARG A 58 4.21 -0.54 10.84
CA ARG A 58 5.22 -1.57 10.55
C ARG A 58 5.43 -1.80 9.05
N ILE A 59 4.72 -1.04 8.21
CA ILE A 59 4.91 -1.07 6.77
C ILE A 59 5.97 -0.03 6.44
N ARG A 60 6.97 -0.43 5.66
CA ARG A 60 7.98 0.48 5.11
C ARG A 60 7.62 0.80 3.67
N PHE A 61 7.76 2.07 3.31
CA PHE A 61 7.64 2.55 1.94
C PHE A 61 8.99 3.14 1.55
N ILE A 62 9.51 2.73 0.39
CA ILE A 62 10.80 3.16 -0.14
C ILE A 62 10.57 3.61 -1.58
N ASP A 63 10.84 4.88 -1.88
CA ASP A 63 10.67 5.46 -3.22
C ASP A 63 9.29 5.19 -3.84
N CYS A 64 8.24 5.26 -3.03
CA CYS A 64 6.87 5.04 -3.45
C CYS A 64 6.18 6.34 -3.89
N GLN A 65 5.22 6.19 -4.79
CA GLN A 65 4.29 7.25 -5.17
C GLN A 65 2.86 6.85 -4.78
N ALA A 66 2.05 7.81 -4.38
CA ALA A 66 0.64 7.59 -4.08
C ALA A 66 -0.25 8.69 -4.65
N ASP A 67 -1.46 8.36 -5.08
CA ASP A 67 -2.44 9.40 -5.40
C ASP A 67 -2.86 10.19 -4.15
N LYS A 68 -3.57 11.29 -4.36
CA LYS A 68 -3.96 12.19 -3.26
C LYS A 68 -4.84 11.50 -2.21
N MET A 69 -5.69 10.57 -2.63
CA MET A 69 -6.63 9.87 -1.75
C MET A 69 -5.89 8.84 -0.88
N THR A 70 -5.09 7.98 -1.50
CA THR A 70 -4.24 6.96 -0.86
C THR A 70 -3.23 7.61 0.07
N TYR A 71 -2.58 8.70 -0.37
CA TYR A 71 -1.63 9.45 0.46
C TYR A 71 -2.29 9.99 1.74
N ALA A 72 -3.46 10.61 1.61
CA ALA A 72 -4.21 11.12 2.76
C ALA A 72 -4.63 9.99 3.71
N PHE A 73 -5.05 8.85 3.16
CA PHE A 73 -5.40 7.67 3.94
C PHE A 73 -4.22 7.13 4.75
N LEU A 74 -3.06 6.95 4.12
CA LEU A 74 -1.83 6.46 4.78
C LEU A 74 -1.37 7.41 5.89
N LYS A 75 -1.40 8.72 5.62
CA LYS A 75 -1.07 9.76 6.59
C LYS A 75 -1.99 9.72 7.81
N ASN A 76 -3.31 9.61 7.58
CA ASN A 76 -4.30 9.49 8.66
C ASN A 76 -4.12 8.18 9.45
N GLY A 77 -3.73 7.10 8.79
CA GLY A 77 -3.40 5.81 9.41
C GLY A 77 -2.06 5.79 10.15
N LYS A 78 -1.36 6.93 10.26
CA LYS A 78 -0.05 7.08 10.93
C LYS A 78 1.03 6.16 10.33
N ALA A 79 0.97 5.93 9.02
CA ALA A 79 2.05 5.29 8.28
C ALA A 79 3.30 6.20 8.29
N ASP A 80 4.47 5.59 8.11
CA ASP A 80 5.68 6.36 7.81
C ASP A 80 5.59 6.87 6.37
N MET A 81 5.54 8.19 6.22
CA MET A 81 5.36 8.86 4.92
C MET A 81 6.71 9.25 4.28
N THR A 82 7.84 8.99 4.93
CA THR A 82 9.17 9.46 4.48
C THR A 82 9.54 8.99 3.08
N GLY A 83 9.19 7.75 2.72
CA GLY A 83 9.41 7.18 1.39
C GLY A 83 8.21 7.26 0.46
N ILE A 84 7.27 8.18 0.68
CA ILE A 84 6.06 8.33 -0.15
C ILE A 84 5.96 9.77 -0.68
N THR A 85 5.87 9.92 -1.99
CA THR A 85 5.53 11.20 -2.64
C THR A 85 4.15 11.12 -3.31
N LEU A 86 3.55 12.27 -3.60
CA LEU A 86 2.34 12.29 -4.42
C LEU A 86 2.68 11.93 -5.87
N CYS A 87 1.80 11.17 -6.53
CA CYS A 87 1.90 10.98 -7.98
C CYS A 87 1.85 12.34 -8.68
N PRO A 88 2.67 12.56 -9.73
CA PRO A 88 2.56 13.76 -10.54
C PRO A 88 1.15 13.84 -11.15
N ALA A 89 0.57 15.04 -11.17
CA ALA A 89 -0.74 15.24 -11.76
C ALA A 89 -0.71 14.80 -13.24
N PRO A 90 -1.77 14.16 -13.76
CA PRO A 90 -1.87 13.89 -15.18
C PRO A 90 -1.92 15.23 -15.92
N GLY A 91 -0.83 15.62 -16.59
CA GLY A 91 -0.73 16.85 -17.38
C GLY A 91 0.49 17.74 -17.13
N GLY A 92 1.52 17.27 -16.42
CA GLY A 92 2.79 17.99 -16.27
C GLY A 92 3.92 17.46 -17.16
N ALA A 93 3.73 17.44 -18.48
CA ALA A 93 4.79 17.29 -19.48
C ALA A 93 4.32 17.89 -20.81
#